data_AF-A0A0P0WL01-F1
#
_entry.id   AF-A0A0P0WL01-F1
#
_cell.length_a   1.000
_cell.length_b   1.000
_cell.length_c   1.000
_cell.angle_alpha   90.00
_cell.angle_beta   90.00
_cell.angle_gamma   90.00
#
_symmetry.space_group_name_H-M   'P 1'
#
loop_
_entity.id
_entity.type
_entity.pdbx_description
1 polymer ?
#
loop_
_entity_poly.entity_id
_entity_poly.type
_entity_poly.pdbx_seq_one_letter_code
_entity_poly.pdbx_strand_id
1 'polypeptide(L)'
;MDRAIGRFHVPAASMVVSSFVAVVVSLGLIDRALLPLWRALTGGRRAPTPLQRIGVGHVLTVLSMAASAAVERRRLATVRAHGEAARDDPAWVSPLPAAWLVLPFALSGAGEAFHFPAQVTLYYQEFPPSLKNTASGMVAMIVALGFYLSTALVDAVRRATAWLPDNMNASRLENLYWLLAVLVAINFGYYLACAKLYKYQNFGK
;
A
#
# COMPACT_ATOMS: atom_id res chain seq x y z
N MET A 1 5.95 1.51 -19.62
CA MET A 1 4.79 2.41 -19.65
C MET A 1 5.28 3.75 -20.16
N ASP A 2 4.47 4.42 -20.95
CA ASP A 2 4.83 5.73 -21.48
C ASP A 2 4.80 6.76 -20.33
N ARG A 3 5.95 7.38 -20.09
CA ARG A 3 6.17 8.38 -19.05
C ARG A 3 6.16 9.80 -19.61
N ALA A 4 5.88 9.98 -20.90
CA ALA A 4 5.74 11.28 -21.51
C ALA A 4 4.39 11.91 -21.11
N ILE A 5 4.45 13.07 -20.46
CA ILE A 5 3.33 13.98 -20.27
C ILE A 5 3.61 15.18 -21.18
N GLY A 6 3.08 15.12 -22.41
CA GLY A 6 3.44 16.09 -23.46
C GLY A 6 4.93 16.02 -23.78
N ARG A 7 5.67 17.08 -23.46
CA ARG A 7 7.13 17.15 -23.67
C ARG A 7 7.97 16.65 -22.48
N PHE A 8 7.37 16.46 -21.31
CA PHE A 8 8.13 16.12 -20.09
C PHE A 8 8.12 14.61 -19.87
N HIS A 9 9.30 14.01 -19.68
CA HIS A 9 9.44 12.58 -19.41
C HIS A 9 9.66 12.36 -17.92
N VAL A 10 8.65 11.82 -17.23
CA VAL A 10 8.70 11.63 -15.77
C VAL A 10 9.75 10.55 -15.43
N PRO A 11 10.78 10.83 -14.61
CA PRO A 11 11.76 9.81 -14.21
C PRO A 11 11.10 8.62 -13.50
N ALA A 12 11.47 7.38 -13.83
CA ALA A 12 10.85 6.19 -13.25
C ALA A 12 11.00 6.17 -11.71
N ALA A 13 12.17 6.54 -11.20
CA ALA A 13 12.43 6.65 -9.76
C ALA A 13 11.54 7.70 -9.06
N SER A 14 11.12 8.75 -9.76
CA SER A 14 10.23 9.77 -9.20
C SER A 14 8.79 9.29 -8.99
N MET A 15 8.42 8.12 -9.54
CA MET A 15 7.09 7.55 -9.31
C MET A 15 6.85 7.24 -7.83
N VAL A 16 7.89 6.92 -7.04
CA VAL A 16 7.73 6.71 -5.59
C VAL A 16 7.32 7.99 -4.85
N VAL A 17 7.72 9.16 -5.37
CA VAL A 17 7.36 10.47 -4.80
C VAL A 17 5.85 10.68 -4.91
N SER A 18 5.20 10.15 -5.95
CA SER A 18 3.74 10.22 -6.09
C SER A 18 3.02 9.53 -4.93
N SER A 19 3.57 8.44 -4.39
CA SER A 19 3.04 7.79 -3.19
C SER A 19 3.15 8.69 -1.96
N PHE A 20 4.28 9.38 -1.76
CA PHE A 20 4.42 10.32 -0.65
C PHE A 20 3.48 11.53 -0.78
N VAL A 21 3.33 12.06 -1.99
CA VAL A 21 2.34 13.12 -2.25
C VAL A 21 0.92 12.62 -1.96
N ALA A 22 0.59 11.40 -2.37
CA ALA A 22 -0.70 10.78 -2.07
C ALA A 22 -0.93 10.63 -0.56
N VAL A 23 0.08 10.26 0.23
CA VAL A 23 -0.01 10.23 1.71
C VAL A 23 -0.31 11.62 2.25
N VAL A 24 0.44 12.64 1.85
CA VAL A 24 0.26 14.02 2.34
C VAL A 24 -1.12 14.55 2.01
N VAL A 25 -1.56 14.37 0.76
CA VAL A 25 -2.89 14.78 0.29
C VAL A 25 -3.98 14.03 1.06
N SER A 26 -3.81 12.71 1.25
CA SER A 26 -4.77 11.88 1.98
C SER A 26 -4.86 12.28 3.45
N LEU A 27 -3.74 12.55 4.11
CA LEU A 27 -3.73 13.07 5.49
C LEU A 27 -4.48 14.41 5.57
N GLY A 28 -4.22 15.33 4.65
CA GLY A 28 -4.95 16.59 4.56
C GLY A 28 -6.45 16.40 4.39
N LEU A 29 -6.87 15.48 3.51
CA LEU A 29 -8.27 15.12 3.31
C LEU A 29 -8.90 14.45 4.54
N ILE A 30 -8.17 13.55 5.20
CA ILE A 30 -8.63 12.88 6.42
C ILE A 30 -8.88 13.91 7.52
N ASP A 31 -7.91 14.80 7.76
CA ASP A 31 -7.99 15.77 8.84
C ASP A 31 -8.99 16.89 8.57
N ARG A 32 -9.10 17.36 7.32
CA ARG A 32 -9.95 18.51 6.95
C ARG A 32 -11.35 18.15 6.51
N ALA A 33 -11.56 16.97 5.94
CA ALA A 33 -12.87 16.57 5.43
C ALA A 33 -13.43 15.37 6.19
N LEU A 34 -12.66 14.29 6.30
CA LEU A 34 -13.19 13.01 6.77
C LEU A 34 -13.47 12.99 8.28
N LEU A 35 -12.57 13.53 9.10
CA LEU A 35 -12.77 13.63 10.55
C LEU A 35 -13.90 14.61 10.93
N PRO A 36 -14.00 15.83 10.34
CA PRO A 36 -15.14 16.71 10.58
C PRO A 36 -16.47 16.10 10.13
N LEU A 37 -16.49 15.47 8.94
CA LEU A 37 -17.69 14.81 8.43
C LEU A 37 -18.10 13.65 9.35
N TRP A 38 -17.15 12.84 9.80
CA TRP A 38 -17.42 11.77 10.76
C TRP A 38 -18.00 12.30 12.07
N ARG A 39 -17.43 13.39 12.61
CA ARG A 39 -17.95 14.04 13.81
C ARG A 39 -19.36 14.58 13.58
N ALA A 40 -19.63 15.18 12.43
CA ALA A 40 -20.97 15.65 12.08
C ALA A 40 -21.98 14.50 12.02
N LEU A 41 -21.63 13.40 11.33
CA LEU A 41 -22.50 12.23 11.17
C LEU A 41 -22.73 11.46 12.48
N THR A 42 -21.74 11.42 13.36
CA THR A 42 -21.84 10.72 14.67
C THR A 42 -22.34 11.61 15.81
N GLY A 43 -22.81 12.83 15.51
CA GLY A 43 -23.31 13.77 16.52
C GLY A 43 -22.24 14.19 17.53
N GLY A 44 -20.97 14.24 17.11
CA GLY A 44 -19.81 14.62 17.93
C GLY A 44 -19.36 13.56 18.93
N ARG A 45 -20.00 12.37 18.97
CA ARG A 45 -19.84 11.47 20.13
C ARG A 45 -18.53 10.68 20.14
N ARG A 46 -17.97 10.23 19.00
CA ARG A 46 -16.68 9.50 18.97
C ARG A 46 -15.94 9.66 17.65
N ALA A 47 -14.66 10.08 17.74
CA ALA A 47 -13.72 9.91 16.63
C ALA A 47 -13.54 8.42 16.30
N PRO A 48 -13.25 8.06 15.04
CA PRO A 48 -13.05 6.66 14.66
C PRO A 48 -11.93 6.05 15.50
N THR A 49 -12.14 4.83 15.99
CA THR A 49 -11.16 4.18 16.87
C THR A 49 -9.87 3.90 16.10
N PRO A 50 -8.71 3.83 16.78
CA PRO A 50 -7.46 3.45 16.11
C PRO A 50 -7.58 2.13 15.33
N LEU A 51 -8.28 1.13 15.88
CA LEU A 51 -8.51 -0.14 15.20
C LEU A 51 -9.39 0.00 13.95
N GLN A 52 -10.40 0.88 13.96
CA GLN A 52 -11.20 1.13 12.75
C GLN A 52 -10.35 1.76 11.65
N ARG A 53 -9.51 2.74 12.00
CA ARG A 53 -8.62 3.39 11.04
C ARG A 53 -7.58 2.43 10.47
N ILE A 54 -6.96 1.59 11.31
CA ILE A 54 -6.04 0.53 10.88
C ILE A 54 -6.75 -0.45 9.92
N GLY A 55 -8.00 -0.81 10.20
CA GLY A 55 -8.80 -1.68 9.34
C GLY A 55 -9.11 -1.08 7.98
N VAL A 56 -9.50 0.21 7.92
CA VAL A 56 -9.69 0.93 6.65
C VAL A 56 -8.38 0.97 5.86
N GLY A 57 -7.25 1.22 6.55
CA GLY A 57 -5.92 1.18 5.95
C GLY A 57 -5.64 -0.16 5.26
N HIS A 58 -5.89 -1.29 5.93
CA HIS A 58 -5.73 -2.61 5.34
C HIS A 58 -6.60 -2.82 4.08
N VAL A 59 -7.87 -2.42 4.12
CA VAL A 59 -8.77 -2.54 2.96
C VAL A 59 -8.21 -1.75 1.77
N LEU A 60 -7.76 -0.52 2.00
CA LEU A 60 -7.16 0.31 0.95
C LEU A 60 -5.86 -0.30 0.41
N THR A 61 -5.03 -0.91 1.25
CA THR A 61 -3.82 -1.62 0.82
C THR A 61 -4.15 -2.85 -0.05
N VAL A 62 -5.17 -3.64 0.30
CA VAL A 62 -5.63 -4.76 -0.53
C VAL A 62 -6.12 -4.25 -1.89
N LEU A 63 -6.93 -3.19 -1.90
CA LEU A 63 -7.43 -2.56 -3.12
C LEU A 63 -6.28 -1.99 -3.97
N SER A 64 -5.26 -1.41 -3.35
CA SER A 64 -4.06 -0.92 -4.05
C SER A 64 -3.32 -2.06 -4.74
N MET A 65 -3.09 -3.19 -4.05
CA MET A 65 -2.41 -4.34 -4.66
C MET A 65 -3.23 -4.95 -5.80
N ALA A 66 -4.55 -5.05 -5.64
CA ALA A 66 -5.46 -5.51 -6.70
C ALA A 66 -5.46 -4.55 -7.91
N ALA A 67 -5.46 -3.24 -7.67
CA ALA A 67 -5.36 -2.23 -8.71
C ALA A 67 -4.01 -2.32 -9.46
N SER A 68 -2.89 -2.48 -8.73
CA SER A 68 -1.57 -2.71 -9.34
C SER A 68 -1.56 -3.96 -10.21
N ALA A 69 -2.16 -5.06 -9.75
CA ALA A 69 -2.27 -6.30 -10.53
C ALA A 69 -3.09 -6.08 -11.81
N ALA A 70 -4.20 -5.35 -11.74
CA ALA A 70 -5.04 -5.04 -12.90
C ALA A 70 -4.33 -4.13 -13.92
N VAL A 71 -3.61 -3.11 -13.44
CA VAL A 71 -2.83 -2.20 -14.30
C VAL A 71 -1.68 -2.95 -14.98
N GLU A 72 -0.99 -3.81 -14.25
CA GLU A 72 0.11 -4.60 -14.80
C GLU A 72 -0.39 -5.64 -15.81
N ARG A 73 -1.53 -6.27 -15.54
CA ARG A 73 -2.21 -7.15 -16.50
C ARG A 73 -2.52 -6.42 -17.80
N ARG A 74 -3.01 -5.17 -17.72
CA ARG A 74 -3.25 -4.33 -18.90
C ARG A 74 -1.94 -4.01 -19.63
N ARG A 75 -0.88 -3.64 -18.90
CA ARG A 75 0.43 -3.36 -19.49
C ARG A 75 0.97 -4.56 -20.27
N LEU A 76 0.94 -5.75 -19.65
CA LEU A 76 1.40 -7.00 -20.26
C LEU A 76 0.53 -7.44 -21.43
N ALA A 77 -0.78 -7.20 -21.38
CA ALA A 77 -1.66 -7.43 -22.52
C ALA A 77 -1.27 -6.57 -23.73
N THR A 78 -0.91 -5.29 -23.49
CA THR A 78 -0.41 -4.42 -24.56
C THR A 78 0.93 -4.90 -25.12
N VAL A 79 1.86 -5.36 -24.27
CA VAL A 79 3.14 -5.95 -24.72
C VAL A 79 2.85 -7.14 -25.66
N ARG A 80 2.01 -8.09 -25.23
CA ARG A 80 1.68 -9.29 -26.00
C ARG A 80 1.00 -8.97 -27.33
N ALA A 81 0.15 -7.94 -27.36
CA ALA A 81 -0.52 -7.50 -28.58
C ALA A 81 0.44 -6.96 -29.66
N HIS A 82 1.63 -6.50 -29.27
CA HIS A 82 2.67 -6.01 -30.19
C HIS A 82 3.66 -7.12 -30.63
N GLY A 83 3.38 -8.38 -30.26
CA GLY A 83 4.15 -9.54 -30.69
C GLY A 83 5.38 -9.85 -29.84
N GLU A 84 6.11 -10.89 -30.24
CA GLU A 84 7.28 -11.41 -29.51
C GLU A 84 8.43 -10.40 -29.47
N ALA A 85 8.63 -9.62 -30.53
CA ALA A 85 9.65 -8.57 -30.56
C ALA A 85 9.49 -7.56 -29.41
N ALA A 86 8.26 -7.16 -29.09
CA ALA A 86 7.97 -6.26 -27.97
C ALA A 86 8.16 -6.94 -26.59
N ARG A 87 7.98 -8.26 -26.53
CA ARG A 87 8.15 -9.04 -25.30
C ARG A 87 9.62 -9.27 -24.98
N ASP A 88 10.43 -9.57 -25.99
CA ASP A 88 11.83 -9.96 -25.83
C ASP A 88 12.77 -8.77 -25.77
N ASP A 89 12.36 -7.60 -26.29
CA ASP A 89 13.10 -6.35 -26.15
C ASP A 89 12.90 -5.72 -24.76
N PRO A 90 13.93 -5.68 -23.90
CA PRO A 90 13.84 -5.03 -22.59
C PRO A 90 13.72 -3.50 -22.68
N ALA A 91 14.10 -2.89 -23.82
CA ALA A 91 13.95 -1.45 -24.04
C ALA A 91 12.55 -1.07 -24.52
N TRP A 92 11.72 -2.05 -24.92
CA TRP A 92 10.38 -1.77 -25.43
C TRP A 92 9.49 -1.16 -24.35
N VAL A 93 8.90 -0.01 -24.67
CA VAL A 93 8.04 0.73 -23.75
C VAL A 93 6.58 0.50 -24.12
N SER A 94 5.83 -0.11 -23.20
CA SER A 94 4.37 -0.20 -23.35
C SER A 94 3.75 1.18 -23.54
N PRO A 95 2.92 1.40 -24.59
CA PRO A 95 2.25 2.67 -24.84
C PRO A 95 1.16 2.98 -23.80
N LEU A 96 0.94 2.10 -22.82
CA LEU A 96 0.05 2.35 -21.71
C LEU A 96 0.57 3.56 -20.90
N PRO A 97 -0.24 4.63 -20.73
CA PRO A 97 0.19 5.81 -19.99
C PRO A 97 0.51 5.50 -18.54
N ALA A 98 1.58 6.11 -18.01
CA ALA A 98 1.93 6.03 -16.59
C ALA A 98 0.82 6.57 -15.67
N ALA A 99 -0.13 7.36 -16.19
CA ALA A 99 -1.31 7.84 -15.45
C ALA A 99 -2.14 6.70 -14.82
N TRP A 100 -2.09 5.49 -15.37
CA TRP A 100 -2.76 4.33 -14.78
C TRP A 100 -2.20 3.94 -13.41
N LEU A 101 -0.94 4.29 -13.10
CA LEU A 101 -0.33 4.05 -11.80
C LEU A 101 -0.81 5.02 -10.71
N VAL A 102 -1.45 6.13 -11.10
CA VAL A 102 -1.97 7.12 -10.15
C VAL A 102 -2.99 6.49 -9.22
N LEU A 103 -3.86 5.61 -9.72
CA LEU A 103 -4.89 4.97 -8.89
C LEU A 103 -4.26 4.03 -7.83
N PRO A 104 -3.41 3.05 -8.17
CA PRO A 104 -2.73 2.23 -7.16
C PRO A 104 -1.93 3.03 -6.14
N PHE A 105 -1.22 4.08 -6.56
CA PHE A 105 -0.45 4.94 -5.66
C PHE A 105 -1.34 5.81 -4.76
N ALA A 106 -2.46 6.33 -5.29
CA ALA A 106 -3.43 7.06 -4.49
C ALA A 106 -4.06 6.17 -3.42
N LEU A 107 -4.45 4.93 -3.78
CA LEU A 107 -4.98 3.95 -2.83
C LEU A 107 -3.95 3.56 -1.76
N SER A 108 -2.70 3.32 -2.18
CA SER A 108 -1.60 3.01 -1.27
C SER A 108 -1.34 4.16 -0.29
N GLY A 109 -1.22 5.39 -0.79
CA GLY A 109 -0.99 6.57 0.03
C GLY A 109 -2.15 6.86 0.99
N ALA A 110 -3.40 6.67 0.54
CA ALA A 110 -4.56 6.77 1.41
C ALA A 110 -4.57 5.66 2.49
N GLY A 111 -4.24 4.42 2.12
CA GLY A 111 -4.11 3.31 3.05
C GLY A 111 -3.10 3.59 4.14
N GLU A 112 -1.91 4.06 3.77
CA GLU A 112 -0.85 4.42 4.71
C GLU A 112 -1.26 5.59 5.63
N ALA A 113 -1.95 6.60 5.09
CA ALA A 113 -2.46 7.74 5.86
C ALA A 113 -3.50 7.35 6.93
N PHE A 114 -4.30 6.30 6.68
CA PHE A 114 -5.20 5.73 7.68
C PHE A 114 -4.46 4.82 8.66
N HIS A 115 -3.54 4.01 8.16
CA HIS A 115 -2.88 2.94 8.89
C HIS A 115 -1.85 3.47 9.87
N PHE A 116 -0.86 4.23 9.40
CA PHE A 116 0.33 4.58 10.16
C PHE A 116 0.03 5.46 11.40
N PRO A 117 -0.70 6.59 11.30
CA PRO A 117 -0.99 7.40 12.48
C PRO A 117 -1.86 6.66 13.50
N ALA A 118 -2.77 5.80 13.03
CA ALA A 118 -3.63 5.03 13.90
C ALA A 118 -2.86 3.93 14.64
N GLN A 119 -1.91 3.27 13.97
CA GLN A 119 -1.02 2.29 14.58
C GLN A 119 -0.14 2.93 15.66
N VAL A 120 0.47 4.09 15.37
CA VAL A 120 1.23 4.87 16.34
C VAL A 120 0.35 5.25 17.54
N THR A 121 -0.87 5.74 17.29
CA THR A 121 -1.82 6.12 18.35
C THR A 121 -2.19 4.93 19.24
N LEU A 122 -2.45 3.77 18.63
CA LEU A 122 -2.78 2.54 19.37
C LEU A 122 -1.63 2.15 20.32
N TYR A 123 -0.40 2.12 19.82
CA TYR A 123 0.74 1.78 20.67
C TYR A 123 0.98 2.81 21.77
N TYR A 124 0.87 4.11 21.48
CA TYR A 124 1.02 5.14 22.51
C TYR A 124 -0.06 5.12 23.59
N GLN A 125 -1.29 4.69 23.25
CA GLN A 125 -2.42 4.65 24.19
C GLN A 125 -2.45 3.37 25.04
N GLU A 126 -1.95 2.26 24.49
CA GLU A 126 -2.04 0.95 25.13
C GLU A 126 -0.74 0.57 25.87
N PHE A 127 0.38 1.24 25.60
CA PHE A 127 1.60 1.05 26.40
C PHE A 127 1.51 1.80 27.74
N PRO A 128 1.98 1.18 28.85
CA PRO A 128 2.03 1.85 30.13
C PRO A 128 2.96 3.08 30.05
N PRO A 129 2.71 4.14 30.86
CA PRO A 129 3.44 5.40 30.76
C PRO A 129 4.97 5.26 30.83
N SER A 130 5.46 4.30 31.63
CA SER A 130 6.89 4.00 31.77
C SER A 130 7.55 3.40 30.51
N LEU A 131 6.77 2.85 29.58
CA LEU A 131 7.24 2.19 28.36
C LEU A 131 6.83 2.95 27.08
N LYS A 132 6.44 4.22 27.19
CA LYS A 132 6.05 5.01 25.99
C LYS A 132 7.15 5.11 24.93
N ASN A 133 8.43 5.16 25.31
CA ASN A 133 9.54 5.12 24.35
C ASN A 133 9.67 3.76 23.65
N THR A 134 9.23 2.67 24.30
CA THR A 134 9.17 1.35 23.67
C THR A 134 8.11 1.31 22.56
N ALA A 135 7.02 2.08 22.67
CA ALA A 135 6.00 2.17 21.63
C ALA A 135 6.56 2.74 20.31
N SER A 136 7.33 3.83 20.36
CA SER A 136 8.00 4.39 19.18
C SER A 136 9.05 3.44 18.60
N GLY A 137 9.81 2.74 19.46
CA GLY A 137 10.72 1.68 19.04
C GLY A 137 10.02 0.52 18.31
N MET A 138 8.86 0.07 18.81
CA MET A 138 8.07 -0.99 18.17
C MET A 138 7.58 -0.61 16.78
N VAL A 139 7.14 0.64 16.56
CA VAL A 139 6.74 1.11 15.22
C VAL A 139 7.90 0.95 14.24
N ALA A 140 9.10 1.42 14.61
CA ALA A 140 10.28 1.32 13.76
C ALA A 140 10.66 -0.14 13.47
N MET A 141 10.59 -1.02 14.48
CA MET A 141 10.86 -2.45 14.29
C MET A 141 9.86 -3.12 13.35
N ILE A 142 8.57 -2.81 13.46
CA ILE A 142 7.53 -3.38 12.58
C ILE A 142 7.75 -2.94 11.13
N VAL A 143 8.10 -1.67 10.92
CA VAL A 143 8.44 -1.16 9.58
C VAL A 143 9.66 -1.88 9.02
N ALA A 144 10.73 -2.02 9.82
CA ALA A 144 11.93 -2.75 9.41
C ALA A 144 11.62 -4.22 9.06
N LEU A 145 10.83 -4.90 9.89
CA LEU A 145 10.39 -6.26 9.63
C LEU A 145 9.58 -6.36 8.34
N GLY A 146 8.72 -5.38 8.05
CA GLY A 146 8.00 -5.27 6.78
C GLY A 146 8.93 -5.24 5.56
N PHE A 147 9.99 -4.41 5.61
CA PHE A 147 10.98 -4.35 4.53
C PHE A 147 11.78 -5.66 4.37
N TYR A 148 12.17 -6.29 5.47
CA TYR A 148 12.86 -7.58 5.42
C TYR A 148 11.96 -8.69 4.88
N LEU A 149 10.70 -8.74 5.31
CA LEU A 149 9.72 -9.71 4.81
C LEU A 149 9.43 -9.51 3.33
N SER A 150 9.34 -8.25 2.87
CA SER A 150 9.20 -7.94 1.45
C SER A 150 10.38 -8.46 0.63
N THR A 151 11.61 -8.25 1.12
CA THR A 151 12.82 -8.76 0.46
C THR A 151 12.82 -10.28 0.41
N ALA A 152 12.55 -10.93 1.55
CA ALA A 152 12.48 -12.39 1.65
C ALA A 152 11.41 -12.99 0.74
N LEU A 153 10.24 -12.35 0.63
CA LEU A 153 9.17 -12.78 -0.26
C LEU A 153 9.58 -12.69 -1.74
N VAL A 154 10.14 -11.56 -2.17
CA VAL A 154 10.60 -11.39 -3.56
C VAL A 154 11.68 -12.44 -3.91
N ASP A 155 12.61 -12.67 -2.99
CA ASP A 155 13.68 -13.65 -3.14
C ASP A 155 13.13 -15.09 -3.20
N ALA A 156 12.15 -15.43 -2.36
CA ALA A 156 11.44 -16.71 -2.42
C ALA A 156 10.69 -16.89 -3.75
N VAL A 157 10.00 -15.86 -4.24
CA VAL A 157 9.30 -15.91 -5.54
C VAL A 157 10.29 -16.08 -6.69
N ARG A 158 11.44 -15.39 -6.68
CA ARG A 158 12.50 -15.56 -7.68
C ARG A 158 13.06 -16.99 -7.72
N ARG A 159 13.22 -17.63 -6.57
CA ARG A 159 13.67 -19.03 -6.49
C ARG A 159 12.61 -20.03 -6.90
N ALA A 160 11.36 -19.82 -6.50
CA ALA A 160 10.29 -20.79 -6.70
C ALA A 160 9.61 -20.67 -8.07
N THR A 161 9.70 -19.52 -8.73
CA THR A 161 8.94 -19.23 -9.95
C THR A 161 9.77 -18.50 -11.00
N ALA A 162 9.43 -18.68 -12.27
CA ALA A 162 9.97 -17.90 -13.38
C ALA A 162 9.21 -16.56 -13.59
N TRP A 163 8.56 -16.02 -12.55
CA TRP A 163 7.73 -14.81 -12.69
C TRP A 163 8.53 -13.52 -12.80
N LEU A 164 9.77 -13.50 -12.28
CA LEU A 164 10.61 -12.31 -12.17
C LEU A 164 11.93 -12.47 -12.97
N PRO A 165 11.88 -12.69 -14.29
CA PRO A 165 13.07 -12.58 -15.14
C PRO A 165 13.57 -11.13 -15.19
N ASP A 166 14.82 -10.93 -15.59
CA ASP A 166 15.42 -9.58 -15.69
C ASP A 166 14.72 -8.71 -16.74
N ASN A 167 14.15 -9.33 -17.78
CA ASN A 167 13.31 -8.63 -18.74
C ASN A 167 11.88 -8.43 -18.16
N MET A 168 11.58 -7.18 -17.81
CA MET A 168 10.28 -6.77 -17.29
C MET A 168 9.12 -7.00 -18.28
N ASN A 169 9.35 -6.96 -19.59
CA ASN A 169 8.33 -7.23 -20.62
C ASN A 169 7.98 -8.72 -20.72
N ALA A 170 8.92 -9.60 -20.37
CA ALA A 170 8.69 -11.03 -20.25
C ALA A 170 8.18 -11.45 -18.85
N SER A 171 8.25 -10.55 -17.86
CA SER A 171 7.87 -10.85 -16.48
C SER A 171 6.38 -11.11 -16.30
N ARG A 172 6.03 -11.86 -15.26
CA ARG A 172 4.66 -12.06 -14.77
C ARG A 172 4.46 -11.28 -13.47
N LEU A 173 4.83 -10.00 -13.49
CA LEU A 173 4.71 -9.12 -12.32
C LEU A 173 3.26 -9.02 -11.81
N GLU A 174 2.26 -9.20 -12.69
CA GLU A 174 0.85 -9.31 -12.31
C GLU A 174 0.61 -10.42 -11.26
N ASN A 175 1.31 -11.55 -11.35
CA ASN A 175 1.16 -12.67 -10.42
C ASN A 175 1.74 -12.33 -9.04
N LEU A 176 2.86 -11.59 -9.01
CA LEU A 176 3.43 -11.12 -7.75
C LEU A 176 2.47 -10.14 -7.06
N TYR A 177 1.84 -9.22 -7.80
CA TYR A 177 0.86 -8.31 -7.22
C TYR A 177 -0.40 -9.04 -6.74
N TRP A 178 -0.88 -10.07 -7.44
CA TRP A 178 -1.96 -10.93 -6.94
C TRP A 178 -1.57 -11.70 -5.69
N LEU A 179 -0.35 -12.26 -5.64
CA LEU A 179 0.18 -12.93 -4.45
C LEU A 179 0.20 -11.98 -3.25
N LEU A 180 0.69 -10.76 -3.44
CA LEU A 180 0.69 -9.72 -2.42
C LEU A 180 -0.74 -9.34 -1.99
N ALA A 181 -1.66 -9.18 -2.94
CA ALA A 181 -3.06 -8.89 -2.62
C ALA A 181 -3.69 -9.97 -1.74
N VAL A 182 -3.45 -11.25 -2.05
CA VAL A 182 -3.92 -12.38 -1.25
C VAL A 182 -3.26 -12.40 0.13
N LEU A 183 -1.94 -12.19 0.20
CA LEU A 183 -1.21 -12.21 1.47
C LEU A 183 -1.68 -11.08 2.40
N VAL A 184 -1.87 -9.86 1.87
CA VAL A 184 -2.41 -8.73 2.63
C VAL A 184 -3.86 -8.97 3.01
N ALA A 185 -4.67 -9.62 2.17
CA ALA A 185 -6.05 -9.98 2.53
C ALA A 185 -6.10 -11.02 3.67
N ILE A 186 -5.22 -12.01 3.66
CA ILE A 186 -5.07 -12.97 4.77
C ILE A 186 -4.63 -12.23 6.04
N ASN A 187 -3.66 -11.32 5.94
CA ASN A 187 -3.20 -10.51 7.05
C ASN A 187 -4.33 -9.63 7.61
N PHE A 188 -5.18 -9.05 6.76
CA PHE A 188 -6.37 -8.32 7.18
C PHE A 188 -7.38 -9.24 7.90
N GLY A 189 -7.58 -10.47 7.42
CA GLY A 189 -8.41 -11.46 8.11
C GLY A 189 -7.89 -11.80 9.50
N TYR A 190 -6.57 -12.00 9.63
CA TYR A 190 -5.91 -12.20 10.91
C TYR A 190 -6.08 -10.98 11.83
N TYR A 191 -5.87 -9.77 11.30
CA TYR A 191 -6.08 -8.52 12.02
C TYR A 191 -7.51 -8.41 12.56
N LEU A 192 -8.53 -8.74 11.76
CA LEU A 192 -9.93 -8.72 12.21
C LEU A 192 -10.19 -9.70 13.36
N ALA A 193 -9.57 -10.89 13.33
CA ALA A 193 -9.67 -11.85 14.42
C ALA A 193 -9.05 -11.29 15.71
N CYS A 194 -7.83 -10.74 15.62
CA CYS A 194 -7.17 -10.10 16.75
C CYS A 194 -7.97 -8.90 17.28
N ALA A 195 -8.46 -8.02 16.40
CA ALA A 195 -9.21 -6.83 16.77
C ALA A 195 -10.54 -7.16 17.47
N LYS A 196 -11.20 -8.27 17.11
CA LYS A 196 -12.41 -8.75 17.81
C LYS A 196 -12.12 -9.29 19.21
N LEU A 197 -10.97 -9.93 19.39
CA LEU A 197 -10.54 -10.48 20.69
C LEU A 197 -9.91 -9.40 21.58
N TYR A 198 -9.46 -8.30 21.00
CA TYR A 198 -8.78 -7.23 21.70
C TYR A 198 -9.73 -6.41 22.57
N LYS A 199 -9.42 -6.31 23.87
CA LYS A 199 -10.09 -5.39 24.80
C LYS A 199 -9.15 -4.21 25.09
N TYR A 200 -9.60 -3.00 24.74
CA TYR A 200 -8.90 -1.76 25.06
C TYR A 200 -8.63 -1.64 26.56
N GLN A 201 -7.38 -1.43 26.96
CA GLN A 201 -7.03 -1.26 28.37
C GLN A 201 -7.00 0.21 28.82
N ASN A 202 -7.12 1.19 27.91
CA ASN A 202 -7.35 2.62 28.21
C ASN A 202 -6.48 3.17 29.37
N PHE A 203 -5.17 2.93 29.37
CA PHE A 203 -4.26 3.44 30.41
C PHE A 203 -4.06 4.97 30.39
N GLY A 204 -4.75 5.70 29.50
CA GLY A 204 -4.52 7.12 29.23
C GLY A 204 -5.76 8.01 29.16
N LYS A 205 -6.81 7.72 29.96
CA LYS A 205 -7.86 8.72 30.23
C LYS A 205 -7.61 9.45 31.53
#